data_AF-A0A1V0HW38-F1
#
_entry.id   AF-A0A1V0HW38-F1
#
_cell.length_a   1.000
_cell.length_b   1.000
_cell.length_c   1.000
_cell.angle_alpha   90.00
_cell.angle_beta   90.00
_cell.angle_gamma   90.00
#
_symmetry.space_group_name_H-M   'P 1'
#
loop_
_entity.id
_entity.type
_entity.pdbx_description
1 polymer ?
#
loop_
_entity_poly.entity_id
_entity_poly.type
_entity_poly.pdbx_seq_one_letter_code
_entity_poly.pdbx_strand_id
1 'polypeptide(L)'
;MTGPTLLLAYGSWAAGPVVAYAALSHGLMRNAIGFTILFGLYTSSVLAIWGSLKLQTAGGGGATVLAPSAVLAPWGAVALISAVLYALGAWIGGGDG
;
A
#
# COMPACT_ATOMS: atom_id res chain seq x y z
N MET A 1 -22.13 -2.20 10.87
CA MET A 1 -22.14 -1.65 9.48
C MET A 1 -20.73 -1.79 8.92
N THR A 2 -20.53 -2.67 7.93
CA THR A 2 -19.18 -3.02 7.40
C THR A 2 -18.90 -2.48 5.99
N GLY A 3 -19.91 -1.91 5.31
CA GLY A 3 -19.84 -1.50 3.90
C GLY A 3 -18.70 -0.52 3.56
N PRO A 4 -18.55 0.61 4.28
CA PRO A 4 -17.50 1.58 3.96
C PRO A 4 -16.08 1.04 4.16
N THR A 5 -15.81 0.33 5.26
CA THR A 5 -14.47 -0.23 5.53
C THR A 5 -14.10 -1.31 4.51
N LEU A 6 -15.06 -2.13 4.07
CA LEU A 6 -14.86 -3.11 2.99
C LEU A 6 -14.47 -2.42 1.68
N LEU A 7 -15.22 -1.37 1.28
CA LEU A 7 -14.91 -0.61 0.07
C LEU A 7 -13.50 0.01 0.13
N LEU A 8 -13.11 0.57 1.29
CA LEU A 8 -11.77 1.11 1.48
C LEU A 8 -10.69 0.02 1.40
N ALA A 9 -10.94 -1.17 1.97
CA ALA A 9 -10.00 -2.29 1.89
C ALA A 9 -9.77 -2.71 0.43
N TYR A 10 -10.83 -2.96 -0.34
CA TYR A 10 -10.70 -3.30 -1.77
C TYR A 10 -10.11 -2.16 -2.59
N GLY A 11 -10.47 -0.91 -2.30
CA GLY A 11 -9.86 0.27 -2.92
C GLY A 11 -8.36 0.35 -2.67
N SER A 12 -7.91 0.01 -1.45
CA SER A 12 -6.48 -0.03 -1.11
C SER A 12 -5.72 -1.13 -1.88
N TRP A 13 -6.39 -2.24 -2.21
CA TRP A 13 -5.80 -3.30 -3.04
C TRP A 13 -5.69 -2.85 -4.49
N ALA A 14 -6.73 -2.22 -5.03
CA ALA A 14 -6.73 -1.67 -6.38
C ALA A 14 -5.69 -0.55 -6.59
N ALA A 15 -5.33 0.19 -5.53
CA ALA A 15 -4.28 1.19 -5.57
C ALA A 15 -2.86 0.59 -5.66
N GLY A 16 -2.67 -0.69 -5.32
CA GLY A 16 -1.36 -1.35 -5.28
C GLY A 16 -0.56 -1.25 -6.57
N PRO A 17 -1.12 -1.64 -7.74
CA PRO A 17 -0.45 -1.51 -9.04
C PRO A 17 -0.04 -0.07 -9.37
N VAL A 18 -0.84 0.93 -8.96
CA VAL A 18 -0.54 2.35 -9.18
C VAL A 18 0.67 2.78 -8.35
N VAL A 19 0.74 2.35 -7.09
CA VAL A 19 1.89 2.61 -6.21
C VAL A 19 3.16 1.95 -6.74
N ALA A 20 3.05 0.70 -7.21
CA ALA A 20 4.16 -0.03 -7.80
C ALA A 20 4.68 0.65 -9.09
N TYR A 21 3.77 1.11 -9.96
CA TYR A 21 4.13 1.90 -11.14
C TYR A 21 4.83 3.21 -10.75
N ALA A 22 4.28 3.94 -9.77
CA ALA A 22 4.88 5.16 -9.26
C ALA A 22 6.29 4.92 -8.69
N ALA A 23 6.54 3.77 -8.05
CA ALA A 23 7.85 3.38 -7.55
C ALA A 23 8.88 3.28 -8.69
N LEU A 24 8.53 2.61 -9.78
CA LEU A 24 9.38 2.52 -10.97
C LEU A 24 9.67 3.92 -11.55
N SER A 25 8.62 4.73 -11.75
CA SER A 25 8.76 6.09 -12.31
C SER A 25 9.66 6.98 -11.46
N HIS A 26 9.49 6.96 -10.13
CA HIS A 26 10.34 7.73 -9.22
C HIS A 26 11.76 7.17 -9.13
N GLY A 27 11.93 5.86 -9.27
CA GLY A 27 13.24 5.22 -9.38
C GLY A 27 14.01 5.75 -10.58
N LEU A 28 13.38 5.76 -11.76
CA LEU A 28 13.97 6.32 -13.00
C LEU A 28 14.40 7.78 -12.84
N MET A 29 13.64 8.57 -12.08
CA MET A 29 13.96 9.98 -11.79
C MET A 29 14.92 10.18 -10.60
N ARG A 30 15.34 9.10 -9.93
CA ARG A 30 16.09 9.13 -8.65
C ARG A 30 15.44 10.01 -7.58
N ASN A 31 14.12 10.15 -7.62
CA ASN A 31 13.36 10.97 -6.68
C ASN A 31 12.87 10.14 -5.49
N ALA A 32 13.79 9.88 -4.55
CA ALA A 32 13.48 9.11 -3.34
C ALA A 32 12.44 9.79 -2.45
N ILE A 33 12.49 11.12 -2.34
CA ILE A 33 11.59 11.89 -1.46
C ILE A 33 10.14 11.78 -1.96
N GLY A 34 9.92 12.01 -3.26
CA GLY A 34 8.58 11.92 -3.86
C GLY A 34 7.96 10.54 -3.68
N PHE A 35 8.74 9.49 -3.91
CA PHE A 35 8.26 8.11 -3.70
C PHE A 35 7.95 7.83 -2.22
N THR A 36 8.82 8.26 -1.31
CA THR A 36 8.63 8.02 0.13
C THR A 36 7.37 8.70 0.66
N ILE A 37 7.05 9.92 0.20
CA ILE A 37 5.81 10.61 0.56
C ILE A 37 4.59 9.83 0.04
N LEU A 38 4.58 9.44 -1.23
CA LEU A 38 3.48 8.70 -1.84
C LEU A 38 3.26 7.35 -1.16
N PHE A 39 4.34 6.58 -0.98
CA PHE A 39 4.29 5.28 -0.33
C PHE A 39 3.91 5.40 1.15
N GLY A 40 4.34 6.46 1.82
CA GLY A 40 3.95 6.80 3.18
C GLY A 40 2.44 7.07 3.31
N LEU A 41 1.86 7.85 2.39
CA LEU A 41 0.41 8.11 2.34
C LEU A 41 -0.40 6.83 2.06
N TYR A 42 0.09 5.98 1.16
CA TYR A 42 -0.52 4.67 0.91
C TYR A 42 -0.49 3.79 2.16
N THR A 43 0.68 3.70 2.82
CA THR A 43 0.87 2.89 4.03
C THR A 43 0.02 3.40 5.19
N SER A 44 -0.04 4.71 5.42
CA SER A 44 -0.89 5.28 6.48
C SER A 44 -2.38 4.98 6.23
N SER A 45 -2.83 5.04 4.97
CA SER A 45 -4.20 4.67 4.60
C SER A 45 -4.50 3.20 4.90
N VAL A 46 -3.59 2.29 4.54
CA VAL A 46 -3.71 0.85 4.86
C VAL A 46 -3.76 0.63 6.38
N LEU A 47 -2.91 1.28 7.15
CA LEU A 47 -2.89 1.16 8.61
C LEU A 47 -4.18 1.69 9.25
N ALA A 48 -4.75 2.77 8.73
CA ALA A 48 -6.04 3.29 9.18
C ALA A 48 -7.19 2.28 8.92
N ILE A 49 -7.21 1.63 7.75
CA ILE A 49 -8.18 0.58 7.43
C ILE A 49 -7.99 -0.62 8.36
N TRP A 50 -6.74 -1.07 8.56
CA TRP A 50 -6.41 -2.16 9.47
C TRP A 50 -6.85 -1.88 10.92
N GLY A 51 -6.55 -0.69 11.43
CA GLY A 51 -6.98 -0.25 12.76
C GLY A 51 -8.50 -0.22 12.91
N SER A 52 -9.20 0.23 11.86
CA SER A 52 -10.67 0.23 11.81
C SER A 52 -11.25 -1.18 11.85
N LEU A 53 -10.62 -2.15 11.18
CA LEU A 53 -11.03 -3.56 11.24
C LEU A 53 -10.75 -4.18 12.61
N LYS A 54 -9.59 -3.89 13.20
CA LYS A 54 -9.24 -4.33 14.57
C LYS A 54 -10.25 -3.83 15.60
N LEU A 55 -10.65 -2.57 15.52
CA LEU A 55 -11.63 -1.99 16.44
C LEU A 55 -13.00 -2.65 16.30
N GLN A 56 -13.43 -2.94 15.06
CA GLN A 56 -14.67 -3.67 14.79
C GLN A 56 -14.65 -5.11 15.36
N THR A 57 -13.53 -5.83 15.20
CA THR A 57 -13.38 -7.17 15.78
C THR A 57 -13.37 -7.19 17.30
N ALA A 58 -12.77 -6.18 17.94
CA ALA A 58 -12.67 -6.11 19.40
C ALA A 58 -13.98 -5.67 20.09
N GLY A 59 -14.80 -4.87 19.41
CA GLY A 59 -16.06 -4.33 19.95
C GLY A 59 -17.26 -5.29 19.98
N GLY A 60 -17.07 -6.60 19.75
CA GLY A 60 -18.15 -7.60 19.77
C GLY A 60 -19.09 -7.55 18.57
N GLY A 61 -18.72 -6.85 17.49
CA GLY A 61 -19.53 -6.66 16.30
C GLY A 61 -19.60 -7.87 15.37
N GLY A 62 -20.10 -9.03 15.85
CA GLY A 62 -20.39 -10.22 15.04
C GLY A 62 -19.23 -10.77 14.18
N ALA A 63 -19.51 -11.78 13.36
CA ALA A 63 -18.53 -12.30 12.40
C ALA A 63 -18.16 -11.20 11.40
N THR A 64 -16.91 -10.75 11.43
CA THR A 64 -16.39 -9.78 10.46
C THR A 64 -16.18 -10.47 9.12
N VAL A 65 -16.76 -9.90 8.06
CA VAL A 65 -16.63 -10.41 6.67
C VAL A 65 -15.18 -10.41 6.19
N LEU A 66 -14.35 -9.52 6.76
CA LEU A 66 -12.94 -9.37 6.41
C LEU A 66 -12.08 -9.39 7.67
N ALA A 67 -11.14 -10.34 7.75
CA ALA A 67 -10.16 -10.37 8.82
C ALA A 67 -9.17 -9.19 8.68
N PRO A 68 -8.71 -8.57 9.78
CA PRO A 68 -7.73 -7.48 9.71
C PRO A 68 -6.45 -7.84 8.94
N SER A 69 -6.00 -9.10 9.03
CA SER A 69 -4.83 -9.60 8.30
C SER A 69 -4.96 -9.51 6.77
N ALA A 70 -6.19 -9.50 6.25
CA ALA A 70 -6.46 -9.44 4.81
C ALA A 70 -5.95 -8.14 4.15
N VAL A 71 -5.70 -7.08 4.93
CA VAL A 71 -5.17 -5.81 4.39
C VAL A 71 -3.64 -5.77 4.45
N LEU A 72 -3.03 -6.47 5.43
CA LEU A 72 -1.58 -6.48 5.62
C LEU A 72 -0.84 -7.32 4.58
N ALA A 73 -1.39 -8.49 4.20
CA ALA A 73 -0.73 -9.35 3.23
C ALA A 73 -0.60 -8.69 1.84
N PRO A 74 -1.66 -8.10 1.25
CA PRO A 74 -1.55 -7.35 0.00
C PRO A 74 -0.63 -6.14 0.11
N TRP A 75 -0.70 -5.39 1.22
CA TRP A 75 0.22 -4.28 1.46
C TRP A 75 1.68 -4.71 1.47
N GLY A 76 2.00 -5.83 2.12
CA GLY A 76 3.36 -6.38 2.14
C GLY A 76 3.87 -6.74 0.74
N ALA A 77 3.00 -7.32 -0.11
CA ALA A 77 3.34 -7.58 -1.51
C ALA A 77 3.58 -6.29 -2.29
N VAL A 78 2.73 -5.26 -2.13
CA VAL A 78 2.91 -3.96 -2.77
C VAL A 78 4.21 -3.29 -2.29
N ALA A 79 4.52 -3.35 -1.00
CA ALA A 79 5.75 -2.80 -0.43
C ALA A 79 6.99 -3.44 -1.07
N LEU A 80 7.01 -4.78 -1.12
CA LEU A 80 8.11 -5.54 -1.71
C LEU A 80 8.28 -5.23 -3.20
N ILE A 81 7.20 -5.30 -3.98
CA ILE A 81 7.22 -5.01 -5.42
C ILE A 81 7.69 -3.56 -5.65
N SER A 82 7.18 -2.60 -4.88
CA SER A 82 7.54 -1.20 -5.03
C SER A 82 9.02 -0.96 -4.72
N ALA A 83 9.58 -1.61 -3.68
CA ALA A 83 11.01 -1.53 -3.37
C ALA A 83 11.87 -2.07 -4.52
N VAL A 84 11.51 -3.24 -5.07
CA VAL A 84 12.21 -3.84 -6.23
C VAL A 84 12.14 -2.94 -7.45
N LEU A 85 10.95 -2.41 -7.78
CA LEU A 85 10.75 -1.56 -8.94
C LEU A 85 11.44 -0.19 -8.81
N TYR A 86 11.44 0.39 -7.61
CA TYR A 86 12.19 1.62 -7.35
C TYR A 86 13.69 1.41 -7.54
N ALA A 87 14.25 0.33 -6.95
CA ALA A 87 15.66 0.00 -7.10
C ALA A 87 16.04 -0.26 -8.57
N LEU A 88 15.19 -1.00 -9.30
CA LEU A 88 15.36 -1.24 -10.74
C LEU A 88 15.36 0.07 -11.53
N GLY A 89 14.39 0.95 -11.27
CA GLY A 89 14.32 2.27 -11.91
C GLY A 89 15.56 3.12 -11.63
N ALA A 90 16.04 3.13 -10.38
CA ALA A 90 17.22 3.90 -9.98
C ALA A 90 18.53 3.39 -10.56
N TRP A 91 18.61 2.08 -10.83
CA TRP A 91 19.73 1.45 -11.54
C TRP A 91 19.71 1.82 -13.02
N ILE A 92 18.56 1.72 -13.69
CA ILE A 92 18.41 2.07 -15.12
C ILE A 92 18.62 3.57 -15.35
N GLY A 93 17.97 4.44 -14.58
CA GLY A 93 18.09 5.90 -14.71
C GLY A 93 19.45 6.47 -14.31
N GLY A 94 20.38 5.62 -13.85
CA GLY A 94 21.73 5.99 -13.48
C GLY A 94 22.82 5.66 -14.49
N GLY A 95 22.49 4.98 -15.59
CA GLY A 95 23.45 4.44 -16.56
C GLY A 95 24.12 5.47 -17.47
N ASP A 96 23.66 6.73 -17.48
CA ASP A 96 24.16 7.80 -18.36
C ASP A 96 25.13 8.78 -17.65
N GLY A 97 25.78 8.36 -16.57
CA GLY A 97 26.70 9.16 -15.75
C GLY A 97 28.16 8.78 -15.89
#